data_AF-A0A7W2FWL4-F1
#
_entry.id   AF-A0A7W2FWL4-F1
#
_cell.length_a   1.000
_cell.length_b   1.000
_cell.length_c   1.000
_cell.angle_alpha   90.00
_cell.angle_beta   90.00
_cell.angle_gamma   90.00
#
_symmetry.space_group_name_H-M   'P 1'
#
loop_
_entity.id
_entity.type
_entity.pdbx_description
1 polymer ?
#
loop_
_entity_poly.entity_id
_entity_poly.type
_entity_poly.pdbx_seq_one_letter_code
_entity_poly.pdbx_strand_id
1 'polypeptide(L)'
;MKNIPHQFVQIEKFYRALRTVKDLIEEEIPLKDENLGERLLRNQIIFPNTPGQSIEDYLAEQDEKTPANRGYYTAGRETRRFFELLGLLTVADDKSAYLSPSAISILTTESEIIRLSLWRDSILRMGVEGNDGEVSNPYRILLRLVQDNPGLETKKLMLALDAENNSIEEYQRILTLSQLSFDEILANLNITIHKARNAVKILPSLAEQLGDIERRGNNTFPIGQIVITEDEISTEIPTGATNQDGVPYSQFRSVTSETIAIDPIFNTISTVNIDYTESIRIRQQRLAEHQEIVRQLGLFCEERGFSLYEGKFDCLSTLEETALVFEVKTILSSMSDQEKQTIKGVGQLKYYKFSIVNRQMGFEDIKEFLVYSQKPQISLIEFCTTESIKIIWLQDGVFKIYDSETNEDIDFDPLTFL
;
A
#
# COMPACT_ATOMS: atom_id res chain seq x y z
N MET A 1 -18.35 -5.61 15.47
CA MET A 1 -16.94 -5.54 15.91
C MET A 1 -16.13 -6.83 15.74
N LYS A 2 -15.19 -6.75 14.81
CA LYS A 2 -14.17 -7.72 14.40
C LYS A 2 -13.04 -7.84 15.44
N ASN A 3 -12.15 -8.81 15.28
CA ASN A 3 -11.02 -9.04 16.18
C ASN A 3 -9.74 -9.27 15.38
N ILE A 4 -8.62 -8.70 15.84
CA ILE A 4 -7.30 -8.96 15.28
C ILE A 4 -6.56 -9.91 16.24
N PRO A 5 -6.04 -11.05 15.76
CA PRO A 5 -5.22 -11.95 16.56
C PRO A 5 -3.99 -11.23 17.11
N HIS A 6 -3.80 -11.23 18.44
CA HIS A 6 -2.60 -10.66 19.04
C HIS A 6 -2.35 -11.17 20.45
N GLN A 7 -1.06 -11.23 20.82
CA GLN A 7 -0.59 -11.47 22.19
C GLN A 7 0.28 -10.34 22.73
N PHE A 8 0.86 -9.55 21.84
CA PHE A 8 1.69 -8.41 22.14
C PHE A 8 1.42 -7.32 21.10
N VAL A 9 1.83 -6.10 21.41
CA VAL A 9 1.50 -4.90 20.60
C VAL A 9 2.74 -4.16 20.11
N GLN A 10 3.94 -4.74 20.28
CA GLN A 10 5.22 -4.10 19.96
C GLN A 10 5.76 -4.59 18.60
N ILE A 11 6.10 -3.67 17.71
CA ILE A 11 6.64 -3.99 16.36
C ILE A 11 7.93 -4.79 16.46
N GLU A 12 8.82 -4.44 17.39
CA GLU A 12 10.06 -5.18 17.61
C GLU A 12 9.81 -6.63 18.04
N LYS A 13 8.76 -6.89 18.83
CA LYS A 13 8.36 -8.26 19.17
C LYS A 13 7.80 -9.01 17.96
N PHE A 14 7.02 -8.33 17.11
CA PHE A 14 6.57 -8.92 15.84
C PHE A 14 7.73 -9.23 14.91
N TYR A 15 8.74 -8.36 14.82
CA TYR A 15 9.96 -8.62 14.06
C TYR A 15 10.70 -9.88 14.56
N ARG A 16 10.92 -10.00 15.87
CA ARG A 16 11.56 -11.20 16.46
C ARG A 16 10.73 -12.47 16.29
N ALA A 17 9.40 -12.35 16.37
CA ALA A 17 8.49 -13.46 16.12
C ALA A 17 8.52 -13.89 14.65
N LEU A 18 8.59 -12.96 13.71
CA LEU A 18 8.71 -13.27 12.29
C LEU A 18 10.06 -13.95 11.98
N ARG A 19 11.14 -13.52 12.62
CA ARG A 19 12.44 -14.21 12.56
C ARG A 19 12.34 -15.63 13.12
N THR A 20 11.63 -15.81 14.22
CA THR A 20 11.39 -17.14 14.81
C THR A 20 10.66 -18.07 13.82
N VAL A 21 9.69 -17.54 13.05
CA VAL A 21 9.04 -18.29 11.98
C VAL A 21 10.02 -18.67 10.87
N LYS A 22 10.88 -17.74 10.45
CA LYS A 22 11.95 -18.01 9.47
C LYS A 22 12.86 -19.15 9.94
N ASP A 23 13.32 -19.11 11.18
CA ASP A 23 14.21 -20.13 11.75
C ASP A 23 13.56 -21.53 11.72
N LEU A 24 12.27 -21.62 12.08
CA LEU A 24 11.53 -22.90 12.00
C LEU A 24 11.39 -23.42 10.57
N ILE A 25 11.19 -22.53 9.59
CA ILE A 25 11.12 -22.89 8.17
C ILE A 25 12.49 -23.40 7.68
N GLU A 26 13.58 -22.71 8.02
CA GLU A 26 14.94 -23.10 7.64
C GLU A 26 15.40 -24.40 8.30
N GLU A 27 14.91 -24.70 9.50
CA GLU A 27 15.14 -25.96 10.21
C GLU A 27 14.19 -27.10 9.76
N GLU A 28 13.32 -26.86 8.77
CA GLU A 28 12.30 -27.80 8.29
C GLU A 28 11.35 -28.31 9.40
N ILE A 29 11.13 -27.50 10.43
CA ILE A 29 10.23 -27.81 11.54
C ILE A 29 8.79 -27.37 11.20
N PRO A 30 7.79 -28.27 11.28
CA PRO A 30 6.40 -27.91 11.01
C PRO A 30 5.91 -26.73 11.86
N LEU A 31 5.22 -25.76 11.25
CA LEU A 31 4.75 -24.56 11.93
C LEU A 31 3.45 -24.79 12.71
N LYS A 32 3.51 -25.70 13.68
CA LYS A 32 2.42 -26.01 14.61
C LYS A 32 2.40 -25.02 15.78
N ASP A 33 1.24 -24.91 16.44
CA ASP A 33 1.04 -24.03 17.60
C ASP A 33 2.07 -24.31 18.71
N GLU A 34 2.39 -25.59 18.94
CA GLU A 34 3.38 -26.04 19.92
C GLU A 34 4.80 -25.58 19.59
N ASN A 35 5.23 -25.79 18.35
CA ASN A 35 6.59 -25.52 17.91
C ASN A 35 6.87 -24.01 17.90
N LEU A 36 5.94 -23.23 17.33
CA LEU A 36 6.05 -21.79 17.31
C LEU A 36 5.93 -21.22 18.73
N GLY A 37 4.94 -21.65 19.51
CA GLY A 37 4.74 -21.18 20.88
C GLY A 37 5.96 -21.38 21.78
N GLU A 38 6.58 -22.57 21.71
CA GLU A 38 7.77 -22.87 22.49
C GLU A 38 8.97 -22.05 22.02
N ARG A 39 9.18 -21.92 20.70
CA ARG A 39 10.29 -21.12 20.19
C ARG A 39 10.12 -19.64 20.55
N LEU A 40 8.89 -19.11 20.59
CA LEU A 40 8.61 -17.75 21.08
C LEU A 40 8.98 -17.57 22.57
N LEU A 41 8.78 -18.58 23.42
CA LEU A 41 9.23 -18.56 24.83
C LEU A 41 10.75 -18.58 24.92
N ARG A 42 11.39 -19.52 24.22
CA ARG A 42 12.85 -19.69 24.26
C ARG A 42 13.58 -18.46 23.71
N ASN A 43 13.01 -17.79 22.72
CA ASN A 43 13.51 -16.52 22.18
C ASN A 43 13.09 -15.29 23.00
N GLN A 44 12.45 -15.48 24.17
CA GLN A 44 12.04 -14.42 25.11
C GLN A 44 11.13 -13.35 24.49
N ILE A 45 10.29 -13.76 23.53
CA ILE A 45 9.30 -12.87 22.88
C ILE A 45 8.04 -12.81 23.73
N ILE A 46 7.64 -13.97 24.25
CA ILE A 46 6.58 -14.16 25.25
C ILE A 46 7.19 -14.71 26.54
N PHE A 47 6.50 -14.53 27.66
CA PHE A 47 7.01 -14.85 28.99
C PHE A 47 6.01 -15.70 29.79
N PRO A 48 6.49 -16.51 30.75
CA PRO A 48 5.65 -17.13 31.77
C PRO A 48 4.78 -16.09 32.49
N ASN A 49 3.58 -16.51 32.91
CA ASN A 49 2.66 -15.63 33.65
C ASN A 49 3.18 -15.28 35.05
N THR A 50 4.03 -16.12 35.63
CA THR A 50 4.59 -15.94 36.97
C THR A 50 5.97 -15.30 36.88
N PRO A 51 6.18 -14.11 37.48
CA PRO A 51 7.47 -13.44 37.47
C PRO A 51 8.58 -14.32 38.08
N GLY A 52 9.70 -14.46 37.38
CA GLY A 52 10.87 -15.22 37.86
C GLY A 52 10.79 -16.73 37.69
N GLN A 53 9.68 -17.26 37.15
CA GLN A 53 9.58 -18.68 36.80
C GLN A 53 10.52 -19.02 35.63
N SER A 54 11.21 -20.16 35.72
CA SER A 54 12.06 -20.63 34.62
C SER A 54 11.19 -21.12 33.45
N ILE A 55 11.74 -21.11 32.22
CA ILE A 55 11.02 -21.61 31.04
C ILE A 55 10.69 -23.09 31.21
N GLU A 56 11.60 -23.89 31.77
CA GLU A 56 11.40 -25.33 31.94
C GLU A 56 10.30 -25.63 32.97
N ASP A 57 10.28 -24.91 34.10
CA ASP A 57 9.20 -25.05 35.09
C ASP A 57 7.85 -24.64 34.49
N TYR A 58 7.84 -23.58 33.68
CA TYR A 58 6.64 -23.14 32.98
C TYR A 58 6.15 -24.20 31.99
N LEU A 59 7.02 -24.76 31.15
CA LEU A 59 6.64 -25.80 30.19
C LEU A 59 6.10 -27.05 30.89
N ALA A 60 6.74 -27.49 31.98
CA ALA A 60 6.26 -28.60 32.80
C ALA A 60 4.84 -28.35 33.35
N GLU A 61 4.56 -27.15 33.87
CA GLU A 61 3.21 -26.77 34.33
C GLU A 61 2.18 -26.70 33.18
N GLN A 62 2.59 -26.32 31.97
CA GLN A 62 1.69 -26.33 30.81
C GLN A 62 1.42 -27.75 30.33
N ASP A 63 2.35 -28.69 30.51
CA ASP A 63 2.15 -30.07 30.10
C ASP A 63 1.05 -30.79 30.87
N GLU A 64 0.81 -30.40 32.11
CA GLU A 64 -0.31 -30.85 32.94
C GLU A 64 -1.68 -30.33 32.43
N LYS A 65 -1.69 -29.33 31.55
CA LYS A 65 -2.90 -28.74 30.99
C LYS A 65 -3.27 -29.39 29.66
N THR A 66 -4.57 -29.39 29.37
CA THR A 66 -5.07 -29.73 28.03
C THR A 66 -4.50 -28.76 26.98
N PRO A 67 -4.24 -29.21 25.74
CA PRO A 67 -3.68 -28.36 24.68
C PRO A 67 -4.39 -27.01 24.48
N ALA A 68 -5.72 -26.97 24.65
CA ALA A 68 -6.51 -25.75 24.53
C ALA A 68 -6.23 -24.71 25.63
N ASN A 69 -5.72 -25.15 26.79
CA ASN A 69 -5.43 -24.33 27.95
C ASN A 69 -3.94 -24.01 28.12
N ARG A 70 -3.10 -24.43 27.15
CA ARG A 70 -1.67 -24.12 27.14
C ARG A 70 -1.45 -22.72 26.58
N GLY A 71 -1.03 -21.79 27.43
CA GLY A 71 -0.93 -20.37 27.05
C GLY A 71 0.03 -20.12 25.89
N TYR A 72 1.12 -20.88 25.80
CA TYR A 72 2.08 -20.76 24.71
C TYR A 72 1.56 -21.31 23.37
N TYR A 73 0.64 -22.30 23.38
CA TYR A 73 -0.04 -22.74 22.16
C TYR A 73 -0.95 -21.64 21.62
N THR A 74 -1.70 -20.98 22.51
CA THR A 74 -2.50 -19.80 22.14
C THR A 74 -1.60 -18.73 21.54
N ALA A 75 -0.42 -18.49 22.12
CA ALA A 75 0.49 -17.49 21.60
C ALA A 75 1.07 -17.84 20.23
N GLY A 76 1.47 -19.09 20.00
CA GLY A 76 1.86 -19.58 18.69
C GLY A 76 0.74 -19.40 17.66
N ARG A 77 -0.48 -19.83 18.00
CA ARG A 77 -1.65 -19.72 17.13
C ARG A 77 -1.96 -18.29 16.73
N GLU A 78 -2.04 -17.38 17.69
CA GLU A 78 -2.42 -15.99 17.45
C GLU A 78 -1.32 -15.24 16.69
N THR A 79 -0.04 -15.56 16.95
CA THR A 79 1.10 -15.01 16.19
C THR A 79 1.07 -15.48 14.73
N ARG A 80 0.86 -16.78 14.49
CA ARG A 80 0.70 -17.34 13.14
C ARG A 80 -0.45 -16.65 12.40
N ARG A 81 -1.63 -16.62 13.01
CA ARG A 81 -2.83 -15.99 12.43
C ARG A 81 -2.63 -14.51 12.15
N PHE A 82 -1.90 -13.80 13.00
CA PHE A 82 -1.58 -12.40 12.76
C PHE A 82 -0.69 -12.22 11.52
N PHE A 83 0.34 -13.05 11.33
CA PHE A 83 1.18 -12.97 10.13
C PHE A 83 0.46 -13.44 8.86
N GLU A 84 -0.43 -14.44 8.96
CA GLU A 84 -1.33 -14.81 7.86
C GLU A 84 -2.25 -13.64 7.50
N LEU A 85 -2.83 -12.96 8.50
CA LEU A 85 -3.70 -11.79 8.32
C LEU A 85 -2.98 -10.60 7.67
N LEU A 86 -1.70 -10.41 7.96
CA LEU A 86 -0.86 -9.39 7.31
C LEU A 86 -0.34 -9.80 5.93
N GLY A 87 -0.59 -11.04 5.47
CA GLY A 87 -0.03 -11.57 4.23
C GLY A 87 1.50 -11.77 4.27
N LEU A 88 2.07 -11.92 5.46
CA LEU A 88 3.50 -12.17 5.67
C LEU A 88 3.85 -13.65 5.67
N LEU A 89 2.86 -14.51 5.91
CA LEU A 89 3.03 -15.94 6.12
C LEU A 89 1.89 -16.72 5.44
N THR A 90 2.26 -17.79 4.74
CA THR A 90 1.31 -18.81 4.26
C THR A 90 1.67 -20.14 4.90
N VAL A 91 0.69 -20.84 5.46
CA VAL A 91 0.88 -22.17 6.08
C VAL A 91 0.04 -23.19 5.32
N ALA A 92 0.69 -24.22 4.77
CA ALA A 92 0.02 -25.29 4.05
C ALA A 92 -0.63 -26.32 4.99
N ASP A 93 -1.41 -27.24 4.43
CA ASP A 93 -2.15 -28.25 5.19
C ASP A 93 -1.22 -29.17 6.00
N ASP A 94 -0.05 -29.51 5.43
CA ASP A 94 1.00 -30.30 6.06
C ASP A 94 1.81 -29.54 7.13
N LYS A 95 1.46 -28.26 7.37
CA LYS A 95 2.16 -27.35 8.27
C LYS A 95 3.56 -26.94 7.82
N SER A 96 3.92 -27.18 6.56
CA SER A 96 4.97 -26.39 5.91
C SER A 96 4.52 -24.93 5.80
N ALA A 97 5.48 -24.02 5.87
CA ALA A 97 5.20 -22.59 5.89
C ALA A 97 6.15 -21.83 4.97
N TYR A 98 5.64 -20.75 4.39
CA TYR A 98 6.34 -19.94 3.39
C TYR A 98 6.20 -18.47 3.76
N LEU A 99 7.33 -17.76 3.77
CA LEU A 99 7.35 -16.31 3.96
C LEU A 99 7.08 -15.60 2.64
N SER A 100 6.31 -14.51 2.69
CA SER A 100 6.14 -13.65 1.52
C SER A 100 7.42 -12.83 1.23
N PRO A 101 7.59 -12.31 0.00
CA PRO A 101 8.69 -11.39 -0.30
C PRO A 101 8.74 -10.17 0.62
N SER A 102 7.58 -9.65 1.05
CA SER A 102 7.49 -8.57 2.04
C SER A 102 8.05 -8.98 3.39
N ALA A 103 7.73 -10.19 3.86
CA ALA A 103 8.28 -10.72 5.10
C ALA A 103 9.81 -10.88 5.03
N ILE A 104 10.32 -11.40 3.91
CA ILE A 104 11.77 -11.50 3.68
C ILE A 104 12.41 -10.12 3.72
N SER A 105 11.82 -9.13 3.04
CA SER A 105 12.33 -7.74 2.99
C SER A 105 12.35 -7.09 4.38
N ILE A 106 11.32 -7.32 5.20
CA ILE A 106 11.29 -6.88 6.61
C ILE A 106 12.48 -7.46 7.39
N LEU A 107 12.77 -8.75 7.18
CA LEU A 107 13.82 -9.47 7.89
C LEU A 107 15.24 -9.11 7.44
N THR A 108 15.43 -8.82 6.15
CA THR A 108 16.77 -8.60 5.55
C THR A 108 17.20 -7.14 5.54
N THR A 109 16.27 -6.18 5.57
CA THR A 109 16.63 -4.76 5.53
C THR A 109 17.38 -4.32 6.79
N GLU A 110 18.51 -3.66 6.61
CA GLU A 110 19.32 -3.09 7.70
C GLU A 110 18.78 -1.74 8.17
N SER A 111 18.02 -1.03 7.32
CA SER A 111 17.45 0.28 7.64
C SER A 111 16.16 0.15 8.45
N GLU A 112 16.16 0.71 9.66
CA GLU A 112 14.98 0.77 10.53
C GLU A 112 13.84 1.57 9.88
N ILE A 113 14.16 2.66 9.18
CA ILE A 113 13.16 3.48 8.47
C ILE A 113 12.45 2.65 7.39
N ILE A 114 13.22 1.92 6.58
CA ILE A 114 12.66 1.04 5.54
C ILE A 114 11.85 -0.08 6.18
N ARG A 115 12.35 -0.68 7.28
CA ARG A 115 11.63 -1.73 8.01
C ARG A 115 10.28 -1.25 8.54
N LEU A 116 10.23 -0.08 9.15
CA LEU A 116 9.00 0.53 9.64
C LEU A 116 8.04 0.84 8.48
N SER A 117 8.54 1.28 7.33
CA SER A 117 7.71 1.44 6.13
C SER A 117 7.09 0.12 5.70
N LEU A 118 7.87 -0.96 5.58
CA LEU A 118 7.36 -2.28 5.19
C LEU A 118 6.32 -2.84 6.18
N TRP A 119 6.47 -2.57 7.48
CA TRP A 119 5.44 -2.86 8.48
C TRP A 119 4.18 -2.03 8.26
N ARG A 120 4.31 -0.71 8.04
CA ARG A 120 3.19 0.19 7.74
C ARG A 120 2.40 -0.32 6.54
N ASP A 121 3.08 -0.67 5.46
CA ASP A 121 2.50 -1.24 4.24
C ASP A 121 1.68 -2.49 4.52
N SER A 122 2.24 -3.43 5.29
CA SER A 122 1.59 -4.69 5.61
C SER A 122 0.31 -4.47 6.44
N ILE A 123 0.36 -3.54 7.39
CA ILE A 123 -0.76 -3.22 8.28
C ILE A 123 -1.84 -2.41 7.55
N LEU A 124 -1.47 -1.48 6.65
CA LEU A 124 -2.41 -0.75 5.80
C LEU A 124 -3.24 -1.66 4.88
N ARG A 125 -2.68 -2.82 4.53
CA ARG A 125 -3.32 -3.82 3.66
C ARG A 125 -4.13 -4.86 4.43
N MET A 126 -4.02 -4.86 5.75
CA MET A 126 -4.69 -5.83 6.61
C MET A 126 -6.21 -5.74 6.44
N GLY A 127 -6.76 -6.70 5.71
CA GLY A 127 -8.20 -6.89 5.55
C GLY A 127 -8.72 -7.79 6.66
N VAL A 128 -9.79 -7.38 7.33
CA VAL A 128 -10.44 -8.19 8.37
C VAL A 128 -11.88 -8.46 7.95
N GLU A 129 -12.20 -9.74 7.81
CA GLU A 129 -13.54 -10.22 7.47
C GLU A 129 -14.46 -10.14 8.70
N GLY A 130 -15.69 -9.68 8.49
CA GLY A 130 -16.77 -9.67 9.47
C GLY A 130 -17.54 -10.99 9.50
N ASN A 131 -18.55 -11.06 10.38
CA ASN A 131 -19.45 -12.23 10.44
C ASN A 131 -20.44 -12.29 9.27
N ASP A 132 -20.57 -11.18 8.56
CA ASP A 132 -21.37 -10.95 7.35
C ASP A 132 -20.63 -11.36 6.07
N GLY A 133 -19.33 -11.71 6.16
CA GLY A 133 -18.47 -11.98 5.01
C GLY A 133 -17.87 -10.72 4.37
N GLU A 134 -18.17 -9.54 4.90
CA GLU A 134 -17.64 -8.27 4.40
C GLU A 134 -16.24 -7.99 4.96
N VAL A 135 -15.36 -7.44 4.11
CA VAL A 135 -13.98 -7.13 4.47
C VAL A 135 -13.82 -5.62 4.63
N SER A 136 -13.27 -5.21 5.77
CA SER A 136 -12.82 -3.83 5.99
C SER A 136 -11.32 -3.81 6.23
N ASN A 137 -10.71 -2.62 6.12
CA ASN A 137 -9.32 -2.35 6.43
C ASN A 137 -9.24 -1.44 7.67
N PRO A 138 -9.33 -2.02 8.89
CA PRO A 138 -9.45 -1.26 10.13
C PRO A 138 -8.33 -0.24 10.34
N TYR A 139 -7.12 -0.53 9.88
CA TYR A 139 -6.02 0.42 10.03
C TYR A 139 -6.24 1.69 9.21
N ARG A 140 -6.72 1.57 7.96
CA ARG A 140 -7.08 2.70 7.11
C ARG A 140 -8.19 3.54 7.73
N ILE A 141 -9.25 2.88 8.19
CA ILE A 141 -10.38 3.55 8.84
C ILE A 141 -9.94 4.28 10.11
N LEU A 142 -9.08 3.67 10.93
CA LEU A 142 -8.52 4.29 12.13
C LEU A 142 -7.78 5.58 11.79
N LEU A 143 -6.88 5.53 10.81
CA LEU A 143 -6.08 6.69 10.42
C LEU A 143 -6.95 7.80 9.84
N ARG A 144 -7.91 7.47 8.97
CA ARG A 144 -8.88 8.42 8.41
C ARG A 144 -9.71 9.05 9.52
N LEU A 145 -10.20 8.26 10.47
CA LEU A 145 -10.99 8.74 11.61
C LEU A 145 -10.23 9.75 12.50
N VAL A 146 -8.93 9.51 12.72
CA VAL A 146 -8.06 10.43 13.48
C VAL A 146 -7.75 11.70 12.69
N GLN A 147 -7.62 11.61 11.37
CA GLN A 147 -7.41 12.78 10.50
C GLN A 147 -8.64 13.68 10.43
N ASP A 148 -9.82 13.09 10.28
CA ASP A 148 -11.08 13.84 10.18
C ASP A 148 -11.52 14.35 11.56
N ASN A 149 -11.05 13.74 12.66
CA ASN A 149 -11.30 14.18 14.04
C ASN A 149 -10.02 14.25 14.89
N PRO A 150 -9.13 15.23 14.64
CA PRO A 150 -7.93 15.39 15.46
C PRO A 150 -8.31 15.63 16.93
N GLY A 151 -7.73 14.84 17.83
CA GLY A 151 -8.04 14.90 19.27
C GLY A 151 -9.15 13.94 19.71
N LEU A 152 -9.58 13.01 18.86
CA LEU A 152 -10.54 11.96 19.23
C LEU A 152 -10.03 11.13 20.42
N GLU A 153 -10.92 10.82 21.37
CA GLU A 153 -10.58 9.95 22.51
C GLU A 153 -10.08 8.59 22.01
N THR A 154 -8.89 8.14 22.44
CA THR A 154 -8.23 6.91 21.96
C THR A 154 -9.13 5.68 22.08
N LYS A 155 -9.97 5.60 23.12
CA LYS A 155 -10.92 4.48 23.31
C LYS A 155 -11.97 4.37 22.20
N LYS A 156 -12.27 5.46 21.48
CA LYS A 156 -13.21 5.47 20.35
C LYS A 156 -12.60 4.90 19.06
N LEU A 157 -11.27 4.74 18.99
CA LEU A 157 -10.61 4.10 17.84
C LEU A 157 -10.97 2.62 17.68
N MET A 158 -11.66 2.01 18.65
CA MET A 158 -12.28 0.69 18.48
C MET A 158 -13.26 0.65 17.30
N LEU A 159 -13.87 1.79 16.95
CA LEU A 159 -14.84 1.89 15.86
C LEU A 159 -14.26 1.43 14.52
N ALA A 160 -12.95 1.55 14.33
CA ALA A 160 -12.26 1.03 13.15
C ALA A 160 -12.42 -0.49 12.96
N LEU A 161 -12.55 -1.24 14.06
CA LEU A 161 -12.84 -2.68 14.04
C LEU A 161 -14.34 -2.99 14.00
N ASP A 162 -15.19 -1.98 14.13
CA ASP A 162 -16.62 -2.16 13.94
C ASP A 162 -17.04 -2.05 12.48
N ALA A 163 -16.26 -1.35 11.66
CA ALA A 163 -16.56 -1.14 10.25
C ALA A 163 -16.80 -2.45 9.48
N GLU A 164 -17.92 -2.51 8.77
CA GLU A 164 -18.35 -3.66 7.96
C GLU A 164 -17.47 -3.79 6.71
N ASN A 165 -17.34 -2.71 5.95
CA ASN A 165 -16.54 -2.61 4.72
C ASN A 165 -15.80 -1.26 4.62
N ASN A 166 -15.19 -0.97 3.47
CA ASN A 166 -14.47 0.28 3.18
C ASN A 166 -15.31 1.26 2.33
N SER A 167 -16.64 1.18 2.37
CA SER A 167 -17.47 2.13 1.63
C SER A 167 -17.51 3.49 2.32
N ILE A 168 -17.82 4.53 1.55
CA ILE A 168 -17.98 5.90 2.08
C ILE A 168 -19.16 5.94 3.05
N GLU A 169 -20.25 5.25 2.73
CA GLU A 169 -21.45 5.15 3.56
C GLU A 169 -21.12 4.57 4.94
N GLU A 170 -20.33 3.49 4.95
CA GLU A 170 -19.90 2.86 6.19
C GLU A 170 -18.95 3.74 6.99
N TYR A 171 -18.02 4.43 6.30
CA TYR A 171 -17.16 5.40 6.96
C TYR A 171 -17.97 6.54 7.60
N GLN A 172 -19.01 7.04 6.93
CA GLN A 172 -19.90 8.07 7.49
C GLN A 172 -20.69 7.56 8.71
N ARG A 173 -21.09 6.28 8.74
CA ARG A 173 -21.67 5.65 9.93
C ARG A 173 -20.68 5.66 11.10
N ILE A 174 -19.44 5.25 10.85
CA ILE A 174 -18.35 5.25 11.85
C ILE A 174 -18.06 6.67 12.36
N LEU A 175 -18.01 7.66 11.45
CA LEU A 175 -17.79 9.06 11.79
C LEU A 175 -18.91 9.59 12.69
N THR A 176 -20.16 9.30 12.37
CA THR A 176 -21.33 9.69 13.18
C THR A 176 -21.27 9.06 14.58
N LEU A 177 -20.93 7.78 14.68
CA LEU A 177 -20.77 7.10 15.97
C LEU A 177 -19.66 7.73 16.82
N SER A 178 -18.58 8.21 16.20
CA SER A 178 -17.44 8.80 16.92
C SER A 178 -17.81 10.09 17.69
N GLN A 179 -18.89 10.76 17.27
CA GLN A 179 -19.40 11.99 17.91
C GLN A 179 -20.19 11.71 19.19
N LEU A 180 -20.69 10.49 19.38
CA LEU A 180 -21.44 10.09 20.57
C LEU A 180 -20.54 9.92 21.80
N SER A 181 -21.12 9.89 22.99
CA SER A 181 -20.40 9.49 24.20
C SER A 181 -20.00 8.01 24.14
N PHE A 182 -18.98 7.61 24.91
CA PHE A 182 -18.52 6.22 24.89
C PHE A 182 -19.60 5.22 25.30
N ASP A 183 -20.42 5.54 26.30
CA ASP A 183 -21.49 4.66 26.76
C ASP A 183 -22.61 4.52 25.72
N GLU A 184 -22.93 5.61 25.00
CA GLU A 184 -23.86 5.56 23.87
C GLU A 184 -23.33 4.71 22.72
N ILE A 185 -22.03 4.79 22.41
CA ILE A 185 -21.40 3.92 21.40
C ILE A 185 -21.54 2.45 21.81
N LEU A 186 -21.23 2.09 23.06
CA LEU A 186 -21.34 0.71 23.54
C LEU A 186 -22.78 0.19 23.44
N ALA A 187 -23.76 1.02 23.78
CA ALA A 187 -25.17 0.69 23.67
C ALA A 187 -25.61 0.50 22.21
N ASN A 188 -25.19 1.41 21.30
CA ASN A 188 -25.51 1.32 19.87
C ASN A 188 -24.91 0.07 19.22
N LEU A 189 -23.68 -0.29 19.58
CA LEU A 189 -22.98 -1.45 19.02
C LEU A 189 -23.31 -2.77 19.72
N ASN A 190 -24.06 -2.73 20.83
CA ASN A 190 -24.35 -3.88 21.68
C ASN A 190 -23.08 -4.66 22.08
N ILE A 191 -22.04 -3.94 22.54
CA ILE A 191 -20.75 -4.53 22.95
C ILE A 191 -20.40 -4.19 24.40
N THR A 192 -19.65 -5.10 25.04
CA THR A 192 -19.15 -4.89 26.41
C THR A 192 -17.92 -3.99 26.43
N ILE A 193 -17.69 -3.33 27.58
CA ILE A 193 -16.46 -2.53 27.81
C ILE A 193 -15.19 -3.38 27.67
N HIS A 194 -15.24 -4.68 28.00
CA HIS A 194 -14.11 -5.58 27.84
C HIS A 194 -13.75 -5.82 26.37
N LYS A 195 -14.77 -6.00 25.51
CA LYS A 195 -14.59 -6.15 24.06
C LYS A 195 -14.02 -4.88 23.44
N ALA A 196 -14.59 -3.73 23.81
CA ALA A 196 -14.10 -2.41 23.43
C ALA A 196 -12.64 -2.19 23.81
N ARG A 197 -12.28 -2.44 25.08
CA ARG A 197 -10.89 -2.31 25.55
C ARG A 197 -9.93 -3.21 24.80
N ASN A 198 -10.35 -4.40 24.37
CA ASN A 198 -9.49 -5.29 23.59
C ASN A 198 -9.24 -4.76 22.17
N ALA A 199 -10.27 -4.22 21.52
CA ALA A 199 -10.20 -3.65 20.17
C ALA A 199 -9.22 -2.47 20.07
N VAL A 200 -9.06 -1.68 21.14
CA VAL A 200 -8.19 -0.48 21.18
C VAL A 200 -6.72 -0.82 21.46
N LYS A 201 -6.37 -2.08 21.78
CA LYS A 201 -4.99 -2.40 22.20
C LYS A 201 -4.00 -2.37 21.05
N ILE A 202 -4.34 -3.00 19.92
CA ILE A 202 -3.35 -3.33 18.89
C ILE A 202 -3.14 -2.18 17.89
N LEU A 203 -4.17 -1.77 17.16
CA LEU A 203 -4.01 -0.83 16.04
C LEU A 203 -3.52 0.56 16.50
N PRO A 204 -4.05 1.18 17.57
CA PRO A 204 -3.51 2.45 18.05
C PRO A 204 -2.06 2.34 18.52
N SER A 205 -1.68 1.23 19.15
CA SER A 205 -0.29 1.03 19.60
C SER A 205 0.65 0.83 18.41
N LEU A 206 0.21 0.15 17.35
CA LEU A 206 0.97 0.01 16.11
C LEU A 206 1.10 1.35 15.39
N ALA A 207 0.02 2.11 15.27
CA ALA A 207 0.02 3.42 14.62
C ALA A 207 0.95 4.43 15.31
N GLU A 208 0.99 4.42 16.65
CA GLU A 208 1.93 5.26 17.39
C GLU A 208 3.39 4.83 17.15
N GLN A 209 3.69 3.54 17.17
CA GLN A 209 5.05 3.03 16.90
C GLN A 209 5.50 3.26 15.46
N LEU A 210 4.57 3.27 14.51
CA LEU A 210 4.83 3.62 13.11
C LEU A 210 4.97 5.13 12.91
N GLY A 211 4.69 5.95 13.91
CA GLY A 211 4.73 7.40 13.81
C GLY A 211 3.59 7.98 12.97
N ASP A 212 2.48 7.25 12.81
CA ASP A 212 1.30 7.68 12.05
C ASP A 212 0.34 8.52 12.92
N ILE A 213 0.37 8.31 14.25
CA ILE A 213 -0.42 9.06 15.24
C ILE A 213 0.42 9.40 16.48
N GLU A 214 -0.02 10.43 17.20
CA GLU A 214 0.47 10.79 18.53
C GLU A 214 -0.65 10.66 19.56
N ARG A 215 -0.37 10.11 20.74
CA ARG A 215 -1.30 10.15 21.87
C ARG A 215 -0.90 11.21 22.88
N ARG A 216 -1.83 12.11 23.20
CA ARG A 216 -1.68 13.13 24.25
C ARG A 216 -2.77 12.94 25.29
N GLY A 217 -2.40 12.35 26.42
CA GLY A 217 -3.38 11.93 27.44
C GLY A 217 -4.31 10.85 26.89
N ASN A 218 -5.63 11.10 26.94
CA ASN A 218 -6.65 10.17 26.43
C ASN A 218 -7.03 10.43 24.96
N ASN A 219 -6.38 11.37 24.29
CA ASN A 219 -6.74 11.83 22.94
C ASN A 219 -5.65 11.47 21.94
N THR A 220 -6.07 11.23 20.70
CA THR A 220 -5.20 10.84 19.59
C THR A 220 -5.20 11.91 18.50
N PHE A 221 -4.02 12.20 17.95
CA PHE A 221 -3.79 13.18 16.88
C PHE A 221 -3.02 12.53 15.73
N PRO A 222 -3.23 12.95 14.48
CA PRO A 222 -2.44 12.46 13.35
C PRO A 222 -1.03 13.10 13.35
N ILE A 223 0.00 12.33 12.98
CA ILE A 223 1.34 12.86 12.72
C ILE A 223 1.52 12.87 11.18
N GLY A 224 1.20 14.00 10.56
CA GLY A 224 1.23 14.18 9.10
C GLY A 224 -0.09 13.82 8.40
N GLN A 225 -0.18 14.18 7.11
CA GLN A 225 -1.30 13.79 6.25
C GLN A 225 -0.99 12.45 5.57
N ILE A 226 -1.61 11.39 6.07
CA ILE A 226 -1.72 10.11 5.37
C ILE A 226 -2.85 10.25 4.35
N VAL A 227 -2.54 10.23 3.06
CA VAL A 227 -3.57 10.23 2.01
C VAL A 227 -4.12 8.81 1.89
N ILE A 228 -5.30 8.56 2.46
CA ILE A 228 -5.95 7.26 2.42
C ILE A 228 -6.97 7.30 1.29
N THR A 229 -6.56 6.86 0.10
CA THR A 229 -7.47 6.71 -1.02
C THR A 229 -8.07 5.30 -1.04
N GLU A 230 -9.40 5.25 -0.97
CA GLU A 230 -10.20 4.07 -1.32
C GLU A 230 -10.23 3.98 -2.85
N ASP A 231 -9.26 3.28 -3.44
CA ASP A 231 -9.24 2.81 -4.83
C ASP A 231 -9.36 3.83 -6.00
N GLU A 232 -9.32 5.13 -5.77
CA GLU A 232 -9.21 6.11 -6.85
C GLU A 232 -8.09 7.12 -6.63
N ILE A 233 -7.39 7.44 -7.72
CA ILE A 233 -6.58 8.64 -7.89
C ILE A 233 -7.53 9.84 -7.75
N SER A 234 -7.91 10.20 -6.52
CA SER A 234 -8.51 11.50 -6.25
C SER A 234 -7.38 12.46 -5.94
N THR A 235 -7.23 13.42 -6.83
CA THR A 235 -6.22 14.47 -6.79
C THR A 235 -6.90 15.81 -6.55
N GLU A 236 -7.78 15.85 -5.55
CA GLU A 236 -8.30 17.10 -5.02
C GLU A 236 -7.30 17.63 -3.98
N ILE A 237 -6.40 18.49 -4.47
CA ILE A 237 -5.65 19.41 -3.62
C ILE A 237 -6.63 20.52 -3.24
N PRO A 238 -6.92 20.75 -1.94
CA PRO A 238 -7.75 21.86 -1.52
C PRO A 238 -7.16 23.17 -2.05
N THR A 239 -8.01 24.03 -2.59
CA THR A 239 -7.60 25.35 -3.07
C THR A 239 -6.94 26.13 -1.93
N GLY A 240 -5.61 26.31 -2.00
CA GLY A 240 -4.82 27.06 -1.02
C GLY A 240 -3.95 26.25 -0.05
N ALA A 241 -3.81 24.92 -0.21
CA ALA A 241 -2.87 24.14 0.59
C ALA A 241 -1.40 24.55 0.30
N THR A 242 -0.61 24.77 1.36
CA THR A 242 0.83 25.09 1.28
C THR A 242 1.63 24.01 2.01
N ASN A 243 2.85 23.74 1.55
CA ASN A 243 3.80 22.84 2.24
C ASN A 243 4.36 23.51 3.52
N GLN A 244 5.21 22.80 4.26
CA GLN A 244 5.80 23.29 5.52
C GLN A 244 6.63 24.58 5.35
N ASP A 245 7.02 24.92 4.12
CA ASP A 245 7.78 26.12 3.76
C ASP A 245 6.89 27.27 3.24
N GLY A 246 5.56 27.11 3.30
CA GLY A 246 4.60 28.11 2.81
C GLY A 246 4.45 28.16 1.29
N VAL A 247 4.98 27.18 0.56
CA VAL A 247 4.87 27.08 -0.90
C VAL A 247 3.56 26.36 -1.25
N PRO A 248 2.70 26.90 -2.12
CA PRO A 248 1.49 26.22 -2.57
C PRO A 248 1.79 24.83 -3.12
N TYR A 249 0.97 23.83 -2.75
CA TYR A 249 1.02 22.52 -3.38
C TYR A 249 0.73 22.66 -4.88
N SER A 250 1.76 22.57 -5.72
CA SER A 250 1.61 22.54 -7.17
C SER A 250 1.23 21.14 -7.64
N GLN A 251 0.39 21.04 -8.68
CA GLN A 251 -0.02 19.74 -9.27
C GLN A 251 1.12 19.01 -10.02
N PHE A 252 2.31 19.61 -10.04
CA PHE A 252 3.51 19.15 -10.71
C PHE A 252 4.75 19.72 -10.01
N ARG A 253 5.89 19.05 -10.12
CA ARG A 253 7.20 19.52 -9.64
C ARG A 253 8.27 19.23 -10.70
N SER A 254 9.33 20.04 -10.72
CA SER A 254 10.50 19.75 -11.55
C SER A 254 11.29 18.60 -10.94
N VAL A 255 11.81 17.72 -11.79
CA VAL A 255 12.58 16.52 -11.42
C VAL A 255 13.76 16.32 -12.37
N THR A 256 14.67 15.44 -12.01
CA THR A 256 15.73 14.91 -12.88
C THR A 256 15.48 13.44 -13.20
N SER A 257 16.27 12.84 -14.09
CA SER A 257 16.22 11.38 -14.34
C SER A 257 16.45 10.53 -13.08
N GLU A 258 17.20 11.06 -12.11
CA GLU A 258 17.42 10.43 -10.81
C GLU A 258 16.25 10.63 -9.85
N THR A 259 15.47 11.71 -10.01
CA THR A 259 14.39 12.07 -9.09
C THR A 259 12.97 11.82 -9.58
N ILE A 260 12.80 11.54 -10.87
CA ILE A 260 11.52 11.20 -11.49
C ILE A 260 11.12 9.77 -11.15
N ALA A 261 9.83 9.56 -10.89
CA ALA A 261 9.34 8.28 -10.41
C ALA A 261 10.16 7.75 -9.22
N ILE A 262 10.76 8.67 -8.43
CA ILE A 262 11.18 8.36 -7.07
C ILE A 262 9.89 7.98 -6.37
N ASP A 263 9.85 6.73 -5.97
CA ASP A 263 8.83 6.12 -5.15
C ASP A 263 8.36 7.11 -4.08
N PRO A 264 7.21 7.81 -4.27
CA PRO A 264 6.82 8.83 -3.32
C PRO A 264 6.60 8.20 -1.97
N ILE A 265 6.17 6.93 -1.97
CA ILE A 265 5.95 6.07 -0.83
C ILE A 265 5.88 4.66 -1.41
N PHE A 266 6.72 3.72 -0.96
CA PHE A 266 6.32 2.30 -0.89
C PHE A 266 4.95 2.30 -0.17
N ASN A 267 3.83 2.41 -0.89
CA ASN A 267 2.45 2.31 -0.38
C ASN A 267 1.43 2.66 -1.49
N THR A 268 1.12 1.68 -2.33
CA THR A 268 -0.29 1.38 -2.68
C THR A 268 -0.34 0.01 -3.35
N ILE A 269 -0.21 -1.05 -2.55
CA ILE A 269 -0.77 -2.33 -2.94
C ILE A 269 -2.17 -2.35 -2.32
N SER A 270 -3.17 -2.00 -3.12
CA SER A 270 -4.56 -2.34 -2.83
C SER A 270 -4.73 -3.84 -3.05
N THR A 271 -4.95 -4.59 -1.98
CA THR A 271 -5.56 -5.91 -2.04
C THR A 271 -6.50 -6.11 -0.87
N VAL A 272 -7.78 -5.82 -1.12
CA VAL A 272 -8.90 -6.47 -0.45
C VAL A 272 -8.96 -7.91 -0.98
N ASN A 273 -9.09 -8.88 -0.08
CA ASN A 273 -9.13 -10.31 -0.38
C ASN A 273 -10.38 -10.67 -1.18
N ILE A 274 -10.22 -10.96 -2.47
CA ILE A 274 -11.01 -11.96 -3.19
C ILE A 274 -10.01 -12.77 -4.04
N ASP A 275 -10.07 -14.09 -3.89
CA ASP A 275 -9.19 -15.13 -4.45
C ASP A 275 -8.80 -14.93 -5.93
N TYR A 276 -7.58 -14.42 -6.20
CA TYR A 276 -6.82 -14.59 -7.46
C TYR A 276 -5.32 -14.26 -7.27
N THR A 277 -4.49 -15.27 -6.98
CA THR A 277 -3.03 -15.17 -6.76
C THR A 277 -2.25 -14.54 -7.94
N GLU A 278 -2.77 -14.66 -9.17
CA GLU A 278 -2.10 -14.17 -10.38
C GLU A 278 -2.31 -12.67 -10.62
N SER A 279 -3.49 -12.14 -10.29
CA SER A 279 -3.87 -10.74 -10.53
C SER A 279 -3.06 -9.76 -9.67
N ILE A 280 -2.70 -10.15 -8.44
CA ILE A 280 -1.88 -9.36 -7.53
C ILE A 280 -0.43 -9.33 -8.01
N ARG A 281 0.10 -10.50 -8.43
CA ARG A 281 1.42 -10.62 -9.02
C ARG A 281 1.55 -9.76 -10.27
N ILE A 282 0.54 -9.80 -11.15
CA ILE A 282 0.47 -8.94 -12.33
C ILE A 282 0.50 -7.46 -11.94
N ARG A 283 -0.25 -7.03 -10.92
CA ARG A 283 -0.23 -5.61 -10.49
C ARG A 283 1.11 -5.16 -9.93
N GLN A 284 1.78 -5.99 -9.12
CA GLN A 284 3.11 -5.66 -8.59
C GLN A 284 4.15 -5.60 -9.70
N GLN A 285 4.11 -6.57 -10.62
CA GLN A 285 4.97 -6.57 -11.80
C GLN A 285 4.73 -5.32 -12.65
N ARG A 286 3.47 -4.97 -12.91
CA ARG A 286 3.09 -3.76 -13.64
C ARG A 286 3.56 -2.49 -12.96
N LEU A 287 3.49 -2.38 -11.63
CA LEU A 287 3.96 -1.18 -10.93
C LEU A 287 5.48 -1.02 -11.07
N ALA A 288 6.25 -2.10 -10.86
CA ALA A 288 7.70 -2.06 -11.00
C ALA A 288 8.11 -1.76 -12.45
N GLU A 289 7.44 -2.40 -13.42
CA GLU A 289 7.65 -2.18 -14.85
C GLU A 289 7.27 -0.74 -15.26
N HIS A 290 6.15 -0.21 -14.77
CA HIS A 290 5.72 1.17 -15.01
C HIS A 290 6.77 2.17 -14.53
N GLN A 291 7.19 2.06 -13.28
CA GLN A 291 8.20 2.95 -12.70
C GLN A 291 9.52 2.88 -13.45
N GLU A 292 9.93 1.68 -13.86
CA GLU A 292 11.14 1.50 -14.65
C GLU A 292 11.05 2.18 -16.02
N ILE A 293 9.93 2.04 -16.72
CA ILE A 293 9.71 2.71 -18.01
C ILE A 293 9.70 4.23 -17.83
N VAL A 294 9.05 4.76 -16.78
CA VAL A 294 9.04 6.21 -16.51
C VAL A 294 10.46 6.73 -16.27
N ARG A 295 11.28 6.02 -15.48
CA ARG A 295 12.69 6.40 -15.25
C ARG A 295 13.52 6.36 -16.53
N GLN A 296 13.39 5.30 -17.32
CA GLN A 296 14.09 5.16 -18.60
C GLN A 296 13.69 6.27 -19.58
N LEU A 297 12.40 6.62 -19.63
CA LEU A 297 11.89 7.70 -20.47
C LEU A 297 12.40 9.07 -20.01
N GLY A 298 12.37 9.31 -18.70
CA GLY A 298 12.92 10.53 -18.10
C GLY A 298 14.40 10.70 -18.45
N LEU A 299 15.22 9.68 -18.19
CA LEU A 299 16.63 9.66 -18.57
C LEU A 299 16.83 9.93 -20.08
N PHE A 300 16.06 9.24 -20.93
CA PHE A 300 16.14 9.38 -22.37
C PHE A 300 15.85 10.80 -22.87
N CYS A 301 14.88 11.49 -22.26
CA CYS A 301 14.55 12.87 -22.55
C CYS A 301 15.58 13.85 -21.98
N GLU A 302 16.03 13.65 -20.75
CA GLU A 302 17.02 14.52 -20.09
C GLU A 302 18.37 14.50 -20.83
N GLU A 303 18.84 13.34 -21.29
CA GLU A 303 20.05 13.20 -22.11
C GLU A 303 19.98 13.98 -23.44
N ARG A 304 18.78 14.32 -23.90
CA ARG A 304 18.52 15.15 -25.10
C ARG A 304 18.27 16.62 -24.78
N GLY A 305 18.45 17.03 -23.53
CA GLY A 305 18.37 18.41 -23.08
C GLY A 305 16.98 18.87 -22.63
N PHE A 306 15.99 17.99 -22.56
CA PHE A 306 14.68 18.34 -22.03
C PHE A 306 14.72 18.56 -20.52
N SER A 307 13.96 19.52 -20.03
CA SER A 307 13.65 19.65 -18.60
C SER A 307 12.50 18.71 -18.24
N LEU A 308 12.60 18.02 -17.11
CA LEU A 308 11.58 17.07 -16.67
C LEU A 308 10.71 17.63 -15.55
N TYR A 309 9.44 17.21 -15.58
CA TYR A 309 8.46 17.43 -14.53
C TYR A 309 7.68 16.14 -14.29
N GLU A 310 7.21 15.96 -13.06
CA GLU A 310 6.26 14.90 -12.69
C GLU A 310 5.13 15.48 -11.84
N GLY A 311 4.01 14.77 -11.75
CA GLY A 311 2.84 15.24 -11.00
C GLY A 311 1.67 14.28 -11.13
N LYS A 312 0.53 14.75 -11.62
CA LYS A 312 -0.58 13.86 -11.99
C LYS A 312 -0.29 13.05 -13.27
N PHE A 313 0.59 13.55 -14.13
CA PHE A 313 1.11 12.83 -15.30
C PHE A 313 2.36 12.04 -14.93
N ASP A 314 2.63 10.96 -15.66
CA ASP A 314 3.78 10.10 -15.42
C ASP A 314 5.12 10.79 -15.74
N CYS A 315 5.19 11.50 -16.87
CA CYS A 315 6.36 12.31 -17.23
C CYS A 315 5.95 13.45 -18.16
N LEU A 316 6.45 14.66 -17.88
CA LEU A 316 6.37 15.80 -18.79
C LEU A 316 7.79 16.27 -19.10
N SER A 317 8.12 16.34 -20.38
CA SER A 317 9.41 16.81 -20.87
C SER A 317 9.20 18.10 -21.66
N THR A 318 9.93 19.16 -21.33
CA THR A 318 9.81 20.45 -22.00
C THR A 318 11.15 20.89 -22.58
N LEU A 319 11.14 21.42 -23.80
CA LEU A 319 12.27 22.09 -24.41
C LEU A 319 11.76 23.30 -25.19
N GLU A 320 12.32 24.48 -24.89
CA GLU A 320 11.83 25.75 -25.42
C GLU A 320 10.31 25.92 -25.17
N GLU A 321 9.51 26.14 -26.22
CA GLU A 321 8.06 26.34 -26.14
C GLU A 321 7.26 25.03 -26.32
N THR A 322 7.94 23.90 -26.51
CA THR A 322 7.33 22.60 -26.81
C THR A 322 7.28 21.71 -25.57
N ALA A 323 6.10 21.16 -25.28
CA ALA A 323 5.86 20.23 -24.18
C ALA A 323 5.45 18.85 -24.70
N LEU A 324 6.17 17.82 -24.25
CA LEU A 324 5.88 16.42 -24.52
C LEU A 324 5.29 15.79 -23.26
N VAL A 325 4.02 15.40 -23.32
CA VAL A 325 3.28 14.80 -22.20
C VAL A 325 3.20 13.30 -22.41
N PHE A 326 3.76 12.55 -21.47
CA PHE A 326 3.79 11.09 -21.53
C PHE A 326 2.90 10.50 -20.43
N GLU A 327 2.06 9.56 -20.82
CA GLU A 327 1.36 8.65 -19.92
C GLU A 327 1.83 7.22 -20.20
N VAL A 328 2.28 6.52 -19.17
CA VAL A 328 2.80 5.16 -19.27
C VAL A 328 1.70 4.16 -18.91
N LYS A 329 1.62 3.07 -19.67
CA LYS A 329 0.69 1.96 -19.46
C LYS A 329 1.39 0.62 -19.68
N THR A 330 1.46 -0.17 -18.63
CA THR A 330 1.85 -1.58 -18.75
C THR A 330 0.67 -2.42 -19.26
N ILE A 331 0.91 -3.23 -20.30
CA ILE A 331 -0.12 -4.02 -20.96
C ILE A 331 0.25 -5.51 -21.03
N LEU A 332 -0.77 -6.37 -21.01
CA LEU A 332 -0.63 -7.79 -21.32
C LEU A 332 -0.93 -8.10 -22.79
N SER A 333 -0.73 -9.35 -23.19
CA SER A 333 -1.04 -9.83 -24.54
C SER A 333 -2.54 -9.91 -24.86
N SER A 334 -3.42 -9.78 -23.86
CA SER A 334 -4.87 -9.86 -24.05
C SER A 334 -5.47 -8.54 -24.53
N MET A 335 -6.31 -8.60 -25.57
CA MET A 335 -6.90 -7.40 -26.15
C MET A 335 -7.77 -6.59 -25.19
N SER A 336 -8.55 -7.26 -24.36
CA SER A 336 -9.38 -6.57 -23.36
C SER A 336 -8.55 -5.75 -22.36
N ASP A 337 -7.34 -6.19 -22.02
CA ASP A 337 -6.45 -5.43 -21.16
C ASP A 337 -5.89 -4.20 -21.89
N GLN A 338 -5.40 -4.39 -23.12
CA GLN A 338 -4.87 -3.29 -23.94
C GLN A 338 -5.92 -2.20 -24.20
N GLU A 339 -7.17 -2.57 -24.52
CA GLU A 339 -8.28 -1.63 -24.69
C GLU A 339 -8.55 -0.83 -23.41
N LYS A 340 -8.62 -1.49 -22.25
CA LYS A 340 -8.87 -0.83 -20.97
C LYS A 340 -7.77 0.14 -20.60
N GLN A 341 -6.50 -0.23 -20.81
CA GLN A 341 -5.37 0.66 -20.55
C GLN A 341 -5.33 1.84 -21.52
N THR A 342 -5.63 1.59 -22.81
CA THR A 342 -5.75 2.63 -23.84
C THR A 342 -6.80 3.68 -23.44
N ILE A 343 -8.03 3.25 -23.13
CA ILE A 343 -9.13 4.16 -22.80
C ILE A 343 -8.76 5.05 -21.60
N LYS A 344 -8.16 4.45 -20.57
CA LYS A 344 -7.71 5.19 -19.38
C LYS A 344 -6.63 6.21 -19.74
N GLY A 345 -5.57 5.78 -20.45
CA GLY A 345 -4.46 6.64 -20.82
C GLY A 345 -4.88 7.81 -21.71
N VAL A 346 -5.78 7.59 -22.67
CA VAL A 346 -6.34 8.65 -23.51
C VAL A 346 -7.09 9.68 -22.67
N GLY A 347 -7.98 9.24 -21.77
CA GLY A 347 -8.72 10.15 -20.90
C GLY A 347 -7.81 10.99 -20.01
N GLN A 348 -6.77 10.37 -19.46
CA GLN A 348 -5.75 11.02 -18.63
C GLN A 348 -4.95 12.07 -19.42
N LEU A 349 -4.43 11.72 -20.60
CA LEU A 349 -3.67 12.63 -21.46
C LEU A 349 -4.47 13.87 -21.85
N LYS A 350 -5.74 13.69 -22.26
CA LYS A 350 -6.63 14.81 -22.61
C LYS A 350 -6.84 15.75 -21.43
N TYR A 351 -7.02 15.18 -20.23
CA TYR A 351 -7.14 15.98 -19.01
C TYR A 351 -5.85 16.73 -18.67
N TYR A 352 -4.69 16.09 -18.72
CA TYR A 352 -3.40 16.71 -18.38
C TYR A 352 -3.04 17.83 -19.35
N LYS A 353 -3.19 17.59 -20.66
CA LYS A 353 -2.96 18.59 -21.71
C LYS A 353 -3.77 19.85 -21.43
N PHE A 354 -5.09 19.71 -21.25
CA PHE A 354 -5.96 20.86 -21.07
C PHE A 354 -5.76 21.53 -19.70
N SER A 355 -5.86 20.76 -18.61
CA SER A 355 -6.03 21.31 -17.27
C SER A 355 -4.71 21.71 -16.60
N ILE A 356 -3.61 21.05 -16.94
CA ILE A 356 -2.33 21.24 -16.25
C ILE A 356 -1.34 21.91 -17.19
N VAL A 357 -0.99 21.25 -18.30
CA VAL A 357 0.10 21.67 -19.18
C VAL A 357 -0.23 22.98 -19.90
N ASN A 358 -1.45 23.10 -20.43
CA ASN A 358 -1.91 24.36 -21.02
C ASN A 358 -2.33 25.39 -19.96
N ARG A 359 -3.33 25.07 -19.14
CA ARG A 359 -3.95 26.07 -18.25
C ARG A 359 -3.09 26.52 -17.08
N GLN A 360 -2.24 25.65 -16.52
CA GLN A 360 -1.42 25.98 -15.35
C GLN A 360 0.03 26.28 -15.73
N MET A 361 0.61 25.55 -16.69
CA MET A 361 2.02 25.73 -17.09
C MET A 361 2.20 26.67 -18.28
N GLY A 362 1.14 26.94 -19.06
CA GLY A 362 1.16 27.94 -20.13
C GLY A 362 1.67 27.44 -21.48
N PHE A 363 1.94 26.15 -21.65
CA PHE A 363 2.39 25.60 -22.93
C PHE A 363 1.23 25.53 -23.93
N GLU A 364 1.47 25.97 -25.16
CA GLU A 364 0.50 25.88 -26.26
C GLU A 364 0.84 24.73 -27.21
N ASP A 365 2.13 24.53 -27.53
CA ASP A 365 2.54 23.37 -28.32
C ASP A 365 2.74 22.14 -27.43
N ILE A 366 1.71 21.30 -27.39
CA ILE A 366 1.66 20.10 -26.54
C ILE A 366 1.47 18.86 -27.40
N LYS A 367 2.46 17.96 -27.36
CA LYS A 367 2.40 16.64 -27.99
C LYS A 367 2.04 15.58 -26.95
N GLU A 368 1.05 14.74 -27.26
CA GLU A 368 0.54 13.71 -26.37
C GLU A 368 1.11 12.34 -26.77
N PHE A 369 1.70 11.65 -25.80
CA PHE A 369 2.27 10.34 -25.99
C PHE A 369 1.70 9.34 -24.99
N LEU A 370 1.22 8.22 -25.52
CA LEU A 370 0.87 7.07 -24.71
C LEU A 370 1.96 6.01 -24.89
N VAL A 371 2.63 5.67 -23.80
CA VAL A 371 3.82 4.82 -23.78
C VAL A 371 3.45 3.45 -23.22
N TYR A 372 3.70 2.39 -23.97
CA TYR A 372 3.42 1.02 -23.56
C TYR A 372 4.66 0.24 -23.16
N SER A 373 4.48 -0.73 -22.25
CA SER A 373 5.57 -1.64 -21.88
C SER A 373 6.01 -2.60 -22.99
N GLN A 374 5.14 -2.82 -23.98
CA GLN A 374 5.40 -3.63 -25.17
C GLN A 374 4.54 -3.11 -26.33
N LYS A 375 4.79 -3.57 -27.57
CA LYS A 375 4.02 -3.13 -28.74
C LYS A 375 2.52 -3.47 -28.58
N PRO A 376 1.60 -2.49 -28.59
CA PRO A 376 0.17 -2.76 -28.59
C PRO A 376 -0.32 -3.26 -29.96
N GLN A 377 -1.56 -3.73 -30.05
CA GLN A 377 -2.14 -4.05 -31.34
C GLN A 377 -2.25 -2.84 -32.26
N ILE A 378 -2.06 -3.07 -33.56
CA ILE A 378 -2.06 -2.04 -34.61
C ILE A 378 -3.36 -1.22 -34.60
N SER A 379 -4.51 -1.86 -34.37
CA SER A 379 -5.80 -1.16 -34.28
C SER A 379 -5.85 -0.10 -33.17
N LEU A 380 -5.14 -0.31 -32.05
CA LEU A 380 -5.04 0.68 -30.97
C LEU A 380 -4.08 1.81 -31.33
N ILE A 381 -3.02 1.51 -32.10
CA ILE A 381 -2.11 2.52 -32.67
C ILE A 381 -2.87 3.43 -33.64
N GLU A 382 -3.67 2.85 -34.55
CA GLU A 382 -4.50 3.57 -35.51
C GLU A 382 -5.53 4.45 -34.80
N PHE A 383 -6.20 3.92 -33.79
CA PHE A 383 -7.16 4.68 -32.97
C PHE A 383 -6.50 5.89 -32.31
N CYS A 384 -5.39 5.68 -31.57
CA CYS A 384 -4.70 6.78 -30.89
C CYS A 384 -4.15 7.81 -31.88
N THR A 385 -3.63 7.36 -33.03
CA THR A 385 -3.14 8.25 -34.09
C THR A 385 -4.26 9.14 -34.64
N THR A 386 -5.47 8.61 -34.80
CA THR A 386 -6.66 9.37 -35.21
C THR A 386 -7.03 10.44 -34.18
N GLU A 387 -6.84 10.13 -32.89
CA GLU A 387 -7.04 11.06 -31.76
C GLU A 387 -5.85 12.01 -31.50
N SER A 388 -4.90 12.06 -32.45
CA SER A 388 -3.66 12.87 -32.37
C SER A 388 -2.78 12.54 -31.16
N ILE A 389 -2.82 11.29 -30.70
CA ILE A 389 -1.96 10.74 -29.65
C ILE A 389 -0.94 9.82 -30.31
N LYS A 390 0.34 10.08 -30.08
CA LYS A 390 1.42 9.25 -30.58
C LYS A 390 1.65 8.07 -29.65
N ILE A 391 1.91 6.89 -30.21
CA ILE A 391 2.17 5.68 -29.44
C ILE A 391 3.65 5.37 -29.44
N ILE A 392 4.20 5.20 -28.25
CA ILE A 392 5.57 4.72 -28.04
C ILE A 392 5.49 3.38 -27.32
N TRP A 393 6.45 2.48 -27.54
CA TRP A 393 6.61 1.30 -26.69
C TRP A 393 8.07 0.96 -26.46
N LEU A 394 8.36 0.26 -25.38
CA LEU A 394 9.70 -0.27 -25.11
C LEU A 394 9.90 -1.61 -25.82
N GLN A 395 11.01 -1.74 -26.55
CA GLN A 395 11.43 -2.99 -27.18
C GLN A 395 12.95 -3.12 -27.10
N ASP A 396 13.43 -4.18 -26.44
CA ASP A 396 14.87 -4.46 -26.26
C ASP A 396 15.64 -3.27 -25.63
N GLY A 397 15.00 -2.54 -24.72
CA GLY A 397 15.57 -1.35 -24.06
C GLY A 397 15.56 -0.07 -24.90
N VAL A 398 14.94 -0.10 -26.09
CA VAL A 398 14.82 1.05 -26.99
C VAL A 398 13.35 1.47 -27.12
N PHE A 399 13.08 2.76 -27.00
CA PHE A 399 11.75 3.29 -27.29
C PHE A 399 11.51 3.31 -28.80
N LYS A 400 10.42 2.67 -29.22
CA LYS A 400 9.96 2.60 -30.61
C LYS A 400 8.71 3.42 -30.80
N ILE A 401 8.52 3.96 -31.99
CA ILE A 401 7.30 4.64 -32.41
C ILE A 401 6.83 4.10 -33.75
N TYR A 402 5.52 4.06 -33.96
CA TYR A 402 4.94 3.69 -35.25
C TYR A 402 4.93 4.89 -36.18
N ASP A 403 5.60 4.76 -37.31
CA ASP A 403 5.51 5.75 -38.38
C ASP A 403 4.39 5.37 -39.35
N SER A 404 3.32 6.17 -39.34
CA SER A 404 2.17 5.98 -40.23
C SER A 404 2.47 6.26 -41.70
N GLU A 405 3.54 6.98 -42.02
CA GLU A 405 3.91 7.29 -43.40
C GLU A 405 4.63 6.11 -44.06
N THR A 406 5.56 5.50 -43.33
CA THR A 406 6.34 4.35 -43.82
C THR A 406 5.73 2.99 -43.47
N ASN A 407 4.78 2.95 -42.53
CA ASN A 407 4.24 1.74 -41.91
C ASN A 407 5.34 0.87 -41.26
N GLU A 408 6.37 1.52 -40.72
CA GLU A 408 7.49 0.86 -40.06
C GLU A 408 7.59 1.27 -38.58
N ASP A 409 8.18 0.37 -37.79
CA ASP A 409 8.55 0.66 -36.41
C ASP A 409 9.94 1.27 -36.40
N ILE A 410 10.03 2.54 -36.01
CA ILE A 410 11.31 3.28 -35.97
C ILE A 410 11.70 3.59 -34.53
N ASP A 411 12.97 3.96 -34.33
CA ASP A 411 13.44 4.46 -33.04
C ASP A 411 12.77 5.81 -32.76
N PHE A 412 12.18 5.93 -31.57
CA PHE A 412 11.61 7.18 -31.11
C PHE A 412 12.73 8.18 -30.81
N ASP A 413 12.64 9.38 -31.35
CA ASP A 413 13.50 10.51 -30.99
C ASP A 413 12.63 11.73 -30.66
N PRO A 414 12.59 12.21 -29.40
CA PRO A 414 11.74 13.34 -29.01
C PRO A 414 12.13 14.64 -29.74
N LEU A 415 13.36 14.75 -30.23
CA LEU A 415 13.82 15.91 -30.99
C LEU A 415 13.10 16.09 -32.33
N THR A 416 12.50 15.04 -32.90
CA THR A 416 11.73 15.15 -34.15
C THR A 416 10.37 15.81 -33.96
N PHE A 417 9.99 16.15 -32.72
CA PHE A 417 8.69 16.71 -32.36
C PHE A 417 8.77 18.14 -31.82
N LEU A 418 9.96 18.76 -31.88
CA LEU A 418 10.20 20.13 -31.48
C LEU A 418 9.57 21.16 -32.43
#